data_AF-A0A9D1K6B7-F1
#
_entry.id   AF-A0A9D1K6B7-F1
#
_cell.length_a   1.000
_cell.length_b   1.000
_cell.length_c   1.000
_cell.angle_alpha   90.00
_cell.angle_beta   90.00
_cell.angle_gamma   90.00
#
_symmetry.space_group_name_H-M   'P 1'
#
loop_
_entity.id
_entity.type
_entity.pdbx_description
1 polymer ?
#
loop_
_entity_poly.entity_id
_entity_poly.type
_entity_poly.pdbx_seq_one_letter_code
_entity_poly.pdbx_strand_id
1 'polypeptide(L)' 'TKVYSTNLTYVNPRALSAQWFQQVDMSKFMAKIINTLNHDSSISPLMDATEKIRALMDKMNS' A
#
# COMPACT_ATOMS: atom_id res chain seq x y z
N THR A 1 -0.31 -11.13 16.91
CA THR A 1 -0.88 -10.58 15.65
C THR A 1 -0.17 -9.28 15.33
N LYS A 2 0.38 -9.13 14.11
CA LYS A 2 0.97 -7.86 13.65
C LYS A 2 -0.08 -7.05 12.89
N VAL A 3 -0.06 -5.74 13.05
CA VAL A 3 -0.92 -4.78 12.36
C VAL A 3 -0.10 -4.07 11.29
N TYR A 4 -0.58 -4.13 10.05
CA TYR A 4 0.03 -3.44 8.93
C TYR A 4 -0.84 -2.26 8.53
N SER A 5 -0.23 -1.09 8.35
CA SER A 5 -0.91 0.10 7.84
C SER A 5 0.00 0.84 6.86
N THR A 6 -0.60 1.57 5.93
CA THR A 6 0.16 2.33 4.93
C THR A 6 0.66 3.66 5.49
N ASN A 7 1.60 4.30 4.78
CA ASN A 7 2.02 5.68 5.04
C ASN A 7 1.09 6.75 4.43
N LEU A 8 -0.12 6.40 4.01
CA LEU A 8 -1.06 7.32 3.34
C LEU A 8 -1.98 8.07 4.30
N THR A 9 -1.93 7.75 5.59
CA THR A 9 -2.69 8.44 6.63
C THR A 9 -1.81 8.72 7.83
N TYR A 10 -2.23 9.67 8.67
CA TYR A 10 -1.53 9.95 9.91
C TYR A 10 -1.54 8.72 10.83
N VAL A 11 -0.36 8.36 11.32
CA VAL A 11 -0.17 7.27 12.30
C VAL A 11 0.40 7.88 13.58
N ASN A 12 -0.19 7.50 14.72
CA ASN A 12 0.30 7.94 16.03
C ASN A 12 1.77 7.50 16.23
N PRO A 13 2.71 8.38 16.63
CA PRO A 13 4.11 8.03 16.82
C PRO A 13 4.34 6.85 17.77
N ARG A 14 3.48 6.68 18.78
CA ARG A 14 3.56 5.54 19.72
C ARG A 14 3.26 4.20 19.04
N ALA A 15 2.44 4.21 18.00
CA ALA A 15 2.19 3.01 17.19
C ALA A 15 3.39 2.72 16.28
N LEU A 16 4.05 3.73 15.70
CA LEU A 16 5.25 3.54 14.86
C LEU A 16 6.39 2.82 15.59
N SER A 17 6.55 3.07 16.89
CA SER A 17 7.55 2.40 17.73
C SER A 17 7.13 1.04 18.28
N ALA A 18 5.87 0.64 18.09
CA ALA A 18 5.34 -0.57 18.70
C ALA A 18 5.71 -1.82 17.90
N GLN A 19 6.20 -2.86 18.57
CA GLN A 19 6.62 -4.12 17.94
C GLN A 19 5.48 -4.86 17.19
N TRP A 20 4.24 -4.56 17.53
CA TRP A 20 3.05 -5.12 16.86
C TRP A 20 2.68 -4.36 15.59
N PHE A 21 3.25 -3.19 15.33
CA PHE A 21 2.88 -2.34 14.19
C PHE A 21 3.99 -2.34 13.13
N GLN A 22 3.60 -2.43 11.87
CA GLN A 22 4.50 -2.29 10.73
C GLN A 22 3.89 -1.31 9.73
N GLN A 23 4.63 -0.23 9.43
CA GLN A 23 4.26 0.66 8.34
C GLN A 23 4.67 0.05 6.99
N VAL A 24 3.78 0.16 6.01
CA VAL A 24 4.00 -0.23 4.61
C VAL A 24 4.11 1.04 3.77
N ASP A 25 5.22 1.19 3.05
CA ASP A 25 5.45 2.33 2.16
C ASP A 25 4.71 2.18 0.83
N MET A 26 3.85 3.16 0.51
CA MET A 26 3.10 3.27 -0.74
C MET A 26 3.67 4.29 -1.72
N SER A 27 4.80 4.94 -1.43
CA SER A 27 5.38 5.99 -2.29
C SER A 27 5.66 5.51 -3.71
N LYS A 28 6.18 4.30 -3.88
CA LYS A 28 6.44 3.70 -5.22
C LYS A 28 5.14 3.46 -6.00
N PHE A 29 4.07 3.07 -5.31
CA PHE A 29 2.76 2.85 -5.92
C PHE A 29 2.13 4.18 -6.36
N MET A 30 2.20 5.21 -5.50
CA MET A 30 1.74 6.57 -5.82
C MET A 30 2.51 7.17 -7.00
N ALA A 31 3.84 7.04 -7.02
CA ALA A 31 4.66 7.51 -8.14
C ALA A 31 4.24 6.86 -9.47
N LYS A 32 3.92 5.56 -9.45
CA LYS A 32 3.45 4.84 -10.64
C LYS A 32 2.09 5.34 -11.11
N ILE A 33 1.15 5.60 -10.20
CA ILE A 33 -0.15 6.20 -10.52
C ILE A 33 0.03 7.57 -11.18
N ILE A 34 0.80 8.46 -10.55
CA ILE A 34 1.07 9.82 -11.07
C ILE A 34 1.71 9.73 -12.46
N ASN A 35 2.69 8.85 -12.64
CA ASN A 35 3.34 8.64 -13.92
C ASN A 35 2.34 8.15 -14.99
N THR A 36 1.50 7.16 -14.68
CA THR A 36 0.51 6.62 -15.63
C THR A 36 -0.51 7.68 -16.04
N LEU A 37 -1.01 8.48 -15.09
CA LEU A 37 -1.92 9.59 -15.39
C LEU A 37 -1.26 10.66 -16.26
N ASN A 38 0.01 10.99 -15.97
CA ASN A 38 0.75 12.00 -16.75
C ASN A 38 1.08 11.57 -18.19
N HIS A 39 0.97 10.27 -18.50
CA HIS A 39 1.20 9.73 -19.84
C HIS A 39 -0.13 9.40 -20.57
N ASP A 40 -1.25 10.00 -20.16
CA ASP A 40 -2.62 9.77 -20.69
C ASP A 40 -2.97 8.27 -20.83
N SER A 41 -2.37 7.45 -19.96
CA SER A 41 -2.50 6.01 -19.98
C SER A 41 -3.55 5.58 -18.96
N SER A 42 -4.32 4.55 -19.28
CA SER A 42 -5.33 4.05 -18.36
C SER A 42 -4.71 3.55 -17.05
N ILE A 43 -5.31 3.94 -15.93
CA ILE A 43 -5.01 3.46 -14.57
C ILE A 43 -5.68 2.12 -14.25
N SER A 44 -6.63 1.64 -15.08
CA SER A 44 -7.29 0.35 -14.87
C SER A 44 -6.33 -0.82 -14.58
N PRO A 45 -5.19 -0.98 -15.28
CA PRO A 45 -4.23 -2.05 -14.99
C PRO A 45 -3.53 -1.95 -13.63
N LEU A 46 -3.46 -0.74 -13.06
CA LEU A 46 -2.93 -0.49 -11.70
C LEU A 46 -3.96 -0.82 -10.63
N MET A 47 -5.25 -0.62 -10.93
CA MET A 47 -6.36 -1.03 -10.05
C MET A 47 -6.43 -2.56 -9.99
N ASP A 48 -6.25 -3.25 -11.12
CA ASP A 48 -6.19 -4.73 -11.15
C ASP A 48 -4.96 -5.28 -10.42
N ALA A 49 -3.82 -4.57 -10.46
CA ALA A 49 -2.63 -4.93 -9.67
C ALA A 49 -2.87 -4.80 -8.15
N THR A 50 -3.79 -3.92 -7.73
CA THR A 50 -4.20 -3.79 -6.32
C THR A 50 -4.97 -5.02 -5.87
N GLU A 51 -5.78 -5.64 -6.74
CA GLU A 51 -6.38 -6.95 -6.46
C GLU A 51 -5.32 -8.04 -6.29
N LYS A 52 -4.26 -8.06 -7.11
CA LYS A 52 -3.14 -8.99 -6.91
C LYS A 52 -2.41 -8.76 -5.59
N ILE A 53 -2.22 -7.51 -5.19
CA ILE A 53 -1.62 -7.17 -3.90
C ILE A 53 -2.54 -7.59 -2.74
N ARG A 54 -3.85 -7.40 -2.86
CA ARG A 54 -4.85 -7.92 -1.90
C ARG A 54 -4.80 -9.44 -1.82
N ALA A 55 -4.79 -10.13 -2.96
CA ALA A 55 -4.68 -11.59 -3.01
C ALA A 55 -3.37 -12.11 -2.36
N LEU A 56 -2.25 -11.38 -2.52
CA LEU A 56 -0.99 -11.70 -1.85
C LEU A 56 -1.05 -11.42 -0.34
N MET A 57 -1.69 -10.33 0.08
CA MET A 57 -1.90 -10.01 1.50
C MET A 57 -2.81 -11.05 2.18
N ASP A 58 -3.90 -11.46 1.54
CA ASP A 58 -4.81 -12.49 2.06
C ASP A 58 -4.11 -13.84 2.23
N LYS A 59 -3.20 -14.17 1.30
CA LYS A 59 -2.39 -15.39 1.35
C LYS A 59 -1.32 -15.37 2.44
N MET A 60 -0.85 -14.20 2.87
CA MET A 60 0.08 -14.03 3.99
C MET A 60 -0.60 -13.94 5.35
N ASN A 61 -1.91 -13.64 5.38
CA ASN A 61 -2.73 -13.56 6.59
C ASN A 61 -3.45 -14.89 6.92
N SER A 62 -3.24 -15.93 6.12
CA SER A 62 -3.71 -17.32 6.34
C SER A 62 -2.54 -18.20 6.78
#